data_AF-A0A7J8Z800-F1
#
_entry.id   AF-A0A7J8Z800-F1
#
_cell.length_a   1.000
_cell.length_b   1.000
_cell.length_c   1.000
_cell.angle_alpha   90.00
_cell.angle_beta   90.00
_cell.angle_gamma   90.00
#
_symmetry.space_group_name_H-M   'P 1'
#
loop_
_entity.id
_entity.type
_entity.pdbx_description
1 polymer ?
#
loop_
_entity_poly.entity_id
_entity_poly.type
_entity_poly.pdbx_seq_one_letter_code
_entity_poly.pdbx_strand_id
1 'polypeptide(L)'
;MEKTLSALWKRSETLYVTKSLVNCLVLKQRLFTFRMNEGELLRDNISQFITPFNDLKNVEVQIDDEDQVMLLLCYLPPSYKSLEKP
;
A
#
# COMPACT_ATOMS: atom_id res chain seq x y z
N MET A 1 15.43 -34.85 16.19
CA MET A 1 15.84 -33.67 15.38
C MET A 1 14.66 -33.03 14.66
N GLU A 2 13.71 -33.82 14.13
CA GLU A 2 12.56 -33.28 13.36
C GLU A 2 11.63 -32.33 14.12
N LYS A 3 11.39 -32.54 15.42
CA LYS A 3 10.53 -31.65 16.23
C LYS A 3 11.04 -30.21 16.29
N THR A 4 12.35 -30.01 16.27
CA THR A 4 12.97 -28.68 16.32
C THR A 4 12.88 -27.97 14.96
N LEU A 5 13.07 -28.69 13.86
CA LEU A 5 12.97 -28.13 12.52
C LEU A 5 11.53 -27.71 12.19
N SER A 6 10.54 -28.54 12.53
CA SER A 6 9.12 -28.20 12.36
C SER A 6 8.70 -27.00 13.21
N ALA A 7 9.20 -26.91 14.45
CA ALA A 7 8.93 -25.77 15.33
C ALA A 7 9.56 -24.46 14.82
N LEU A 8 10.79 -24.54 14.28
CA LEU A 8 11.46 -23.39 13.66
C LEU A 8 10.75 -22.94 12.38
N TRP A 9 10.31 -23.88 11.54
CA TRP A 9 9.55 -23.59 10.32
C TRP A 9 8.23 -22.89 10.63
N LYS A 10 7.42 -23.44 11.54
CA LYS A 10 6.16 -22.82 11.99
C LYS A 10 6.36 -21.43 12.57
N ARG A 11 7.45 -21.22 13.34
CA ARG A 11 7.79 -19.90 13.88
C ARG A 11 8.10 -18.91 12.76
N SER A 12 8.81 -19.34 11.72
CA SER A 12 9.09 -18.50 10.55
C SER A 12 7.82 -18.15 9.77
N GLU A 13 6.93 -19.13 9.51
CA GLU A 13 5.63 -18.86 8.88
C GLU A 13 4.80 -17.87 9.69
N THR A 14 4.72 -18.06 11.01
CA THR A 14 3.96 -17.18 11.91
C THR A 14 4.53 -15.77 11.92
N LEU A 15 5.86 -15.63 11.95
CA LEU A 15 6.53 -14.32 11.90
C LEU A 15 6.32 -13.64 10.56
N TYR A 16 6.37 -14.38 9.44
CA TYR A 16 6.11 -13.84 8.11
C TYR A 16 4.66 -13.34 7.98
N VAL A 17 3.68 -14.14 8.41
CA VAL A 17 2.25 -13.74 8.44
C VAL A 17 2.02 -12.53 9.35
N THR A 18 2.68 -12.49 10.51
CA THR A 18 2.55 -11.33 11.42
C THR A 18 3.17 -10.08 10.79
N LYS A 19 4.32 -10.20 10.11
CA LYS A 19 4.94 -9.09 9.39
C LYS A 19 4.07 -8.60 8.23
N SER A 20 3.46 -9.50 7.46
CA SER A 20 2.56 -9.10 6.37
C SER A 20 1.31 -8.39 6.90
N LEU A 21 0.78 -8.83 8.05
CA LEU A 21 -0.35 -8.18 8.71
C LEU A 21 0.00 -6.80 9.29
N VAL A 22 1.17 -6.67 9.92
CA VAL A 22 1.68 -5.37 10.40
C VAL A 22 1.95 -4.44 9.21
N ASN A 23 2.56 -4.95 8.13
CA ASN A 23 2.75 -4.20 6.89
C ASN A 23 1.40 -3.74 6.33
N CYS A 24 0.40 -4.63 6.26
CA CYS A 24 -0.96 -4.29 5.85
C CYS A 24 -1.55 -3.12 6.66
N LEU A 25 -1.40 -3.14 7.99
CA LEU A 25 -1.87 -2.06 8.86
C LEU A 25 -1.13 -0.73 8.63
N VAL A 26 0.20 -0.76 8.49
CA VAL A 26 1.00 0.44 8.20
C VAL A 26 0.58 1.08 6.88
N LEU A 27 0.21 0.30 5.88
CA LEU A 27 -0.25 0.81 4.59
C LEU A 27 -1.63 1.37 4.66
N LYS A 28 -2.57 0.68 5.32
CA LYS A 28 -3.90 1.23 5.58
C LYS A 28 -3.75 2.58 6.26
N GLN A 29 -2.90 2.68 7.28
CA GLN A 29 -2.59 3.94 7.93
C GLN A 29 -2.05 4.98 6.94
N ARG A 30 -0.99 4.67 6.17
CA ARG A 30 -0.40 5.60 5.18
C ARG A 30 -1.41 6.06 4.15
N LEU A 31 -2.21 5.14 3.59
CA LEU A 31 -3.29 5.42 2.66
C LEU A 31 -4.33 6.35 3.28
N PHE A 32 -4.89 6.01 4.45
CA PHE A 32 -5.90 6.84 5.12
C PHE A 32 -5.37 8.22 5.55
N THR A 33 -4.06 8.36 5.75
CA THR A 33 -3.42 9.65 6.04
C THR A 33 -2.93 10.39 4.79
N PHE A 34 -2.94 9.76 3.61
CA PHE A 34 -2.41 10.37 2.40
C PHE A 34 -3.29 11.56 1.98
N ARG A 35 -2.63 12.65 1.62
CA ARG A 35 -3.23 13.89 1.13
C ARG A 35 -2.36 14.35 -0.04
N MET A 36 -2.94 14.58 -1.21
CA MET A 36 -2.21 15.28 -2.27
C MET A 36 -2.15 16.78 -1.95
N ASN A 37 -0.97 17.38 -2.11
CA ASN A 37 -0.77 18.80 -1.84
C ASN A 37 -1.33 19.64 -3.00
N GLU A 38 -2.18 20.61 -2.69
CA GLU A 38 -2.57 21.64 -3.66
C GLU A 38 -1.35 22.53 -3.95
N GLY A 39 -0.95 22.59 -5.23
CA GLY A 39 0.18 23.40 -5.69
C GLY A 39 1.42 22.61 -6.11
N GLU A 40 1.52 21.33 -5.76
CA GLU A 40 2.50 20.42 -6.36
C GLU A 40 2.03 19.93 -7.73
N LEU A 41 2.97 19.63 -8.63
CA LEU A 41 2.65 19.05 -9.92
C LEU A 41 1.92 17.72 -9.70
N LEU A 42 0.79 17.52 -10.39
CA LEU A 42 -0.02 16.30 -10.27
C LEU A 42 0.84 15.04 -10.49
N ARG A 43 1.79 15.09 -11.43
CA ARG A 43 2.74 14.01 -11.69
C ARG A 43 3.57 13.62 -10.46
N ASP A 44 4.02 14.60 -9.69
CA ASP A 44 4.87 14.38 -8.53
C ASP A 44 4.04 13.83 -7.36
N ASN A 45 2.82 14.35 -7.17
CA ASN A 45 1.83 13.79 -6.24
C ASN A 45 1.49 12.32 -6.58
N ILE A 46 1.28 11.99 -7.86
CA ILE A 46 1.02 10.61 -8.32
C ILE A 46 2.25 9.72 -8.07
N SER A 47 3.46 10.21 -8.35
CA SER A 47 4.68 9.44 -8.09
C SER A 47 4.84 9.11 -6.59
N GLN A 48 4.54 10.07 -5.71
CA GLN A 48 4.53 9.84 -4.26
C GLN A 48 3.45 8.85 -3.83
N PHE A 49 2.28 8.88 -4.48
CA PHE A 49 1.19 7.93 -4.24
C PHE A 49 1.53 6.50 -4.65
N ILE A 50 2.22 6.29 -5.79
CA ILE A 50 2.55 4.95 -6.33
C ILE A 50 3.71 4.29 -5.55
N THR A 51 4.61 5.07 -4.96
CA THR A 51 5.83 4.56 -4.31
C THR A 51 5.56 3.50 -3.22
N PRO A 52 4.60 3.70 -2.29
CA PRO A 52 4.22 2.68 -1.32
C PRO A 52 3.75 1.36 -1.93
N PHE A 53 3.06 1.38 -3.08
CA PHE A 53 2.60 0.16 -3.76
C PHE A 53 3.76 -0.63 -4.37
N ASN A 54 4.78 0.06 -4.88
CA ASN A 54 6.00 -0.59 -5.37
C ASN A 54 6.80 -1.25 -4.24
N ASP A 55 6.90 -0.59 -3.08
CA ASP A 55 7.54 -1.17 -1.89
C ASP A 55 6.83 -2.44 -1.42
N LEU A 56 5.51 -2.52 -1.63
CA LEU A 56 4.71 -3.69 -1.26
C LEU A 56 4.88 -4.88 -2.18
N LYS A 57 4.98 -4.61 -3.47
CA LYS A 57 5.25 -5.65 -4.47
C LYS A 57 6.56 -6.39 -4.14
N ASN A 58 7.52 -5.69 -3.54
CA ASN A 58 8.79 -6.27 -3.09
C ASN A 58 8.68 -7.20 -1.87
N VAL A 59 7.59 -7.12 -1.10
CA VAL A 59 7.30 -8.01 0.05
C VAL A 59 6.10 -8.93 -0.21
N GLU A 60 5.84 -9.23 -1.49
CA GLU A 60 4.78 -10.14 -1.97
C GLU A 60 3.34 -9.73 -1.59
N VAL A 61 3.13 -8.45 -1.26
CA VAL A 61 1.78 -7.89 -1.09
C VAL A 61 1.40 -7.17 -2.38
N GLN A 62 0.46 -7.74 -3.13
CA GLN A 62 -0.08 -7.13 -4.35
C GLN A 62 -1.41 -6.44 -4.04
N ILE A 63 -1.57 -5.23 -4.56
CA ILE A 63 -2.85 -4.51 -4.62
C ILE A 63 -3.20 -4.42 -6.09
N ASP A 64 -4.42 -4.82 -6.44
CA ASP A 64 -4.85 -4.84 -7.84
C ASP A 64 -4.87 -3.42 -8.42
N ASP A 65 -4.59 -3.31 -9.72
CA ASP A 65 -4.50 -2.01 -10.40
C ASP A 65 -5.83 -1.23 -10.32
N GLU A 66 -6.98 -1.93 -10.30
CA GLU A 66 -8.31 -1.33 -10.10
C GLU A 66 -8.43 -0.63 -8.73
N ASP A 67 -7.97 -1.30 -7.66
CA ASP A 67 -7.97 -0.74 -6.31
C ASP A 67 -7.02 0.45 -6.21
N GLN A 68 -5.85 0.39 -6.87
CA GLN A 68 -4.92 1.52 -6.93
C GLN A 68 -5.53 2.74 -7.63
N VAL A 69 -6.25 2.53 -8.74
CA VAL A 69 -6.94 3.60 -9.47
C VAL A 69 -8.09 4.18 -8.65
N MET A 70 -8.91 3.34 -8.00
CA MET A 70 -9.99 3.80 -7.12
C MET A 70 -9.45 4.65 -5.97
N LEU A 71 -8.36 4.21 -5.34
CA LEU A 71 -7.71 4.96 -4.27
C LEU A 71 -7.14 6.28 -4.81
N LEU A 72 -6.49 6.28 -5.97
CA LEU A 72 -5.94 7.49 -6.60
C LEU A 72 -7.02 8.57 -6.79
N LEU A 73 -8.19 8.18 -7.30
CA LEU A 73 -9.33 9.08 -7.49
C LEU A 73 -9.77 9.69 -6.16
N CYS A 74 -9.94 8.86 -5.12
CA CYS A 74 -10.34 9.30 -3.79
C CYS A 74 -9.41 10.37 -3.15
N TYR A 75 -8.13 10.38 -3.52
CA TYR A 75 -7.13 11.31 -3.00
C TYR A 75 -6.79 12.47 -3.94
N LEU A 76 -7.48 12.60 -5.07
CA LEU A 76 -7.26 13.73 -5.98
C LEU A 76 -7.42 15.07 -5.25
N PRO A 77 -6.55 16.06 -5.53
CA PRO A 77 -6.71 17.38 -4.97
C PRO A 77 -8.06 17.98 -5.42
N PRO A 78 -8.70 18.83 -4.61
CA PRO A 78 -9.96 19.49 -4.96
C PRO A 78 -9.96 20.14 -6.34
N SER A 79 -8.83 20.70 -6.77
CA SER A 79 -8.64 21.28 -8.11
C SER A 79 -8.78 20.29 -9.28
N TYR A 80 -8.61 18.98 -9.04
CA TYR A 80 -8.72 17.91 -10.03
C TYR A 80 -9.98 17.05 -9.88
N LYS A 81 -10.83 17.30 -8.88
CA LYS A 81 -12.10 16.57 -8.70
C LYS A 81 -13.10 16.77 -9.85
N SER A 82 -12.88 17.76 -10.71
CA SER A 82 -13.65 17.91 -11.96
C SER A 82 -13.45 16.74 -12.93
N LEU A 83 -12.36 15.96 -12.79
CA LEU A 83 -12.07 14.76 -13.57
C LEU A 83 -12.86 13.52 -13.09
N GLU A 84 -13.49 13.59 -11.91
CA GLU A 84 -14.34 12.51 -11.39
C GLU A 84 -15.76 12.54 -11.98
N LYS A 85 -16.10 13.57 -12.76
CA LYS A 85 -17.42 13.67 -13.40
C LYS A 85 -17.43 12.92 -14.74
N PRO A 86 -18.49 12.13 -15.02
CA PRO A 86 -18.65 11.42 -16.29
C PRO A 86 -18.84 12.36 -17.47
#